data_AF-A0A081DF62-F1
#
_entry.id   AF-A0A081DF62-F1
#
_cell.length_a   1.000
_cell.length_b   1.000
_cell.length_c   1.000
_cell.angle_alpha   90.00
_cell.angle_beta   90.00
_cell.angle_gamma   90.00
#
_symmetry.space_group_name_H-M   'P 1'
#
loop_
_entity.id
_entity.type
_entity.pdbx_description
1 polymer ?
#
loop_
_entity_poly.entity_id
_entity_poly.type
_entity_poly.pdbx_seq_one_letter_code
_entity_poly.pdbx_strand_id
1 'polypeptide(L)'
;MSATKSKVGKISKNTFNQATNKILDSGYFSDENTEVVYKAVKNYLEAAEIVLLSTNSDKAKLTKSMIFRALFEIFNEVVELSFKRFSNLKLQSLTDTLSPIGSLNYDNYLGSSNSVLVKLVSDMKKELYKNNNFNIDISNDIF
;
A
#
# COMPACT_ATOMS: atom_id res chain seq x y z
N MET A 1 -17.41 -28.03 -7.87
CA MET A 1 -17.48 -26.57 -7.59
C MET A 1 -16.79 -25.83 -8.72
N SER A 2 -17.48 -24.94 -9.42
CA SER A 2 -16.92 -24.20 -10.56
C SER A 2 -15.98 -23.10 -10.08
N ALA A 3 -14.77 -23.04 -10.62
CA ALA A 3 -13.86 -21.92 -10.41
C ALA A 3 -14.54 -20.62 -10.86
N THR A 4 -14.61 -19.62 -9.97
CA THR A 4 -15.05 -18.27 -10.30
C THR A 4 -14.17 -17.76 -11.45
N LYS A 5 -14.71 -17.68 -12.66
CA LYS A 5 -13.96 -17.16 -13.81
C LYS A 5 -13.52 -15.72 -13.51
N SER A 6 -12.21 -15.50 -13.51
CA SER A 6 -11.63 -14.16 -13.42
C SER A 6 -12.16 -13.30 -14.56
N LYS A 7 -12.64 -12.08 -14.25
CA LYS A 7 -13.02 -11.09 -15.25
C LYS A 7 -11.97 -9.98 -15.26
N VAL A 8 -11.58 -9.56 -16.47
CA VAL A 8 -10.65 -8.44 -16.66
C VAL A 8 -11.18 -7.21 -15.94
N GLY A 9 -10.31 -6.55 -15.16
CA GLY A 9 -10.67 -5.36 -14.38
C GLY A 9 -11.43 -5.62 -13.08
N LYS A 10 -11.67 -6.89 -12.69
CA LYS A 10 -12.31 -7.23 -11.42
C LYS A 10 -11.36 -7.95 -10.47
N ILE A 11 -11.49 -7.66 -9.18
CA ILE A 11 -10.84 -8.40 -8.10
C ILE A 11 -11.87 -9.38 -7.52
N SER A 12 -11.45 -10.60 -7.20
CA SER A 12 -12.35 -11.58 -6.59
C SER A 12 -12.70 -11.15 -5.15
N LYS A 13 -13.92 -11.47 -4.69
CA LYS A 13 -14.32 -11.22 -3.29
C LYS A 13 -13.31 -11.80 -2.29
N ASN A 14 -12.78 -12.99 -2.57
CA ASN A 14 -11.79 -13.62 -1.72
C ASN A 14 -10.47 -12.81 -1.65
N THR A 15 -9.97 -12.33 -2.80
CA THR A 15 -8.77 -11.50 -2.85
C THR A 15 -8.96 -10.16 -2.15
N PHE A 16 -10.13 -9.55 -2.32
CA PHE A 16 -10.50 -8.33 -1.63
C PHE A 16 -10.47 -8.55 -0.11
N ASN A 17 -11.24 -9.51 0.39
CA ASN A 17 -11.31 -9.83 1.81
C ASN A 17 -9.94 -10.19 2.40
N GLN A 18 -9.13 -10.99 1.69
CA GLN A 18 -7.77 -11.34 2.15
C GLN A 18 -6.87 -10.11 2.33
N ALA A 19 -7.03 -9.09 1.49
CA ALA A 19 -6.26 -7.85 1.57
C ALA A 19 -6.83 -6.90 2.63
N THR A 20 -8.15 -6.81 2.76
CA THR A 20 -8.80 -5.78 3.58
C THR A 20 -9.10 -6.23 5.01
N ASN A 21 -9.36 -7.50 5.28
CA ASN A 21 -9.75 -7.93 6.63
C ASN A 21 -8.68 -7.55 7.66
N LYS A 22 -7.40 -7.75 7.33
CA LYS A 22 -6.28 -7.39 8.21
C LYS A 22 -6.27 -5.91 8.60
N ILE A 23 -6.65 -5.00 7.70
CA ILE A 23 -6.66 -3.54 7.99
C ILE A 23 -7.92 -3.07 8.70
N LEU A 24 -9.03 -3.83 8.58
CA LEU A 24 -10.29 -3.52 9.23
C LEU A 24 -10.36 -4.12 10.63
N ASP A 25 -9.75 -5.29 10.81
CA ASP A 25 -9.71 -6.01 12.07
C ASP A 25 -8.53 -5.57 12.95
N SER A 26 -7.61 -4.75 12.43
CA SER A 26 -6.45 -4.25 13.18
C SER A 26 -5.95 -2.88 12.71
N GLY A 27 -5.47 -2.06 13.64
CA GLY A 27 -4.88 -0.74 13.36
C GLY A 27 -5.82 0.41 13.73
N TYR A 28 -5.59 1.59 13.12
CA TYR A 28 -6.36 2.81 13.42
C TYR A 28 -7.86 2.69 13.15
N PHE A 29 -8.26 1.81 12.23
CA PHE A 29 -9.64 1.71 11.75
C PHE A 29 -10.51 0.66 12.43
N SER A 30 -9.99 -0.09 13.42
CA SER A 30 -10.76 -1.15 14.11
C SER A 30 -12.01 -0.61 14.81
N ASP A 31 -11.92 0.62 15.33
CA ASP A 31 -12.97 1.26 16.14
C ASP A 31 -13.59 2.48 15.43
N GLU A 32 -13.22 2.72 14.17
CA GLU A 32 -13.71 3.84 13.38
C GLU A 32 -15.04 3.52 12.69
N ASN A 33 -15.83 4.55 12.41
CA ASN A 33 -17.09 4.36 11.70
C ASN A 33 -16.87 4.05 10.21
N THR A 34 -17.82 3.34 9.60
CA THR A 34 -17.74 2.91 8.20
C THR A 34 -17.52 4.06 7.21
N GLU A 35 -18.04 5.25 7.50
CA GLU A 35 -17.90 6.42 6.61
C GLU A 35 -16.45 6.94 6.62
N VAL A 36 -15.80 7.00 7.78
CA VAL A 36 -14.40 7.38 7.96
C VAL A 36 -13.50 6.36 7.27
N VAL A 37 -13.73 5.06 7.51
CA VAL A 37 -13.00 3.98 6.86
C VAL A 37 -13.11 4.08 5.33
N TYR A 38 -14.33 4.27 4.82
CA TYR A 38 -14.57 4.42 3.38
C TYR A 38 -13.79 5.60 2.79
N LYS A 39 -13.86 6.78 3.42
CA LYS A 39 -13.14 7.98 2.95
C LYS A 39 -11.62 7.76 2.95
N ALA A 40 -11.08 7.15 4.00
CA ALA A 40 -9.65 6.88 4.10
C ALA A 40 -9.18 5.88 3.04
N VAL A 41 -9.88 4.75 2.88
CA VAL A 41 -9.55 3.73 1.88
C VAL A 41 -9.69 4.29 0.46
N LYS A 42 -10.72 5.11 0.20
CA LYS A 42 -10.88 5.79 -1.10
C LYS A 42 -9.68 6.69 -1.39
N ASN A 43 -9.35 7.61 -0.50
CA ASN A 43 -8.23 8.54 -0.70
C ASN A 43 -6.90 7.78 -0.86
N TYR A 44 -6.71 6.69 -0.11
CA TYR A 44 -5.53 5.85 -0.20
C TYR A 44 -5.39 5.18 -1.58
N LEU A 45 -6.47 4.59 -2.10
CA LEU A 45 -6.44 3.95 -3.41
C LEU A 45 -6.22 4.95 -4.54
N GLU A 46 -6.83 6.13 -4.43
CA GLU A 46 -6.63 7.23 -5.38
C GLU A 46 -5.18 7.74 -5.36
N ALA A 47 -4.59 7.92 -4.16
CA ALA A 47 -3.18 8.26 -4.02
C ALA A 47 -2.25 7.18 -4.59
N ALA A 48 -2.54 5.90 -4.32
CA ALA A 48 -1.76 4.78 -4.84
C ALA A 48 -1.83 4.69 -6.37
N GLU A 49 -3.00 4.95 -6.97
CA GLU A 49 -3.15 5.01 -8.42
C GLU A 49 -2.28 6.13 -9.02
N ILE A 50 -2.33 7.34 -8.45
CA ILE A 50 -1.49 8.46 -8.89
C ILE A 50 -0.01 8.09 -8.85
N VAL A 51 0.46 7.51 -7.75
CA VAL A 51 1.88 7.13 -7.59
C VAL A 51 2.26 6.01 -8.55
N LEU A 52 1.43 4.97 -8.72
CA LEU A 52 1.73 3.87 -9.64
C LEU A 52 1.75 4.31 -11.10
N LEU A 53 0.86 5.24 -11.51
CA LEU A 53 0.85 5.82 -12.85
C LEU A 53 2.06 6.71 -13.12
N SER A 54 2.71 7.23 -12.07
CA SER A 54 3.95 8.01 -12.20
C SER A 54 5.21 7.14 -12.40
N THR A 55 5.07 5.82 -12.33
CA THR A 55 6.20 4.89 -12.48
C THR A 55 6.57 4.70 -13.97
N ASN A 56 7.86 4.69 -14.29
CA ASN A 56 8.36 4.43 -15.65
C ASN A 56 8.52 2.92 -15.94
N SER A 57 7.65 2.06 -15.42
CA SER A 57 7.75 0.59 -15.54
C SER A 57 6.85 0.06 -16.66
N ASP A 58 7.29 0.19 -17.91
CA ASP A 58 6.52 -0.21 -19.10
C ASP A 58 6.38 -1.73 -19.28
N LYS A 59 7.22 -2.52 -18.60
CA LYS A 59 7.30 -3.98 -18.78
C LYS A 59 6.86 -4.76 -17.54
N ALA A 60 6.24 -4.10 -16.58
CA ALA A 60 5.83 -4.70 -15.32
C ALA A 60 4.88 -5.87 -15.58
N LYS A 61 5.25 -7.07 -15.14
CA LYS A 61 4.43 -8.29 -15.29
C LYS A 61 3.53 -8.56 -14.08
N LEU A 62 3.36 -7.57 -13.22
CA LEU A 62 2.55 -7.68 -12.03
C LEU A 62 1.07 -7.66 -12.38
N THR A 63 0.32 -8.62 -11.84
CA THR A 63 -1.14 -8.60 -11.98
C THR A 63 -1.75 -7.50 -11.09
N LYS A 64 -2.87 -6.92 -11.52
CA LYS A 64 -3.62 -5.94 -10.71
C LYS A 64 -3.93 -6.46 -9.30
N SER A 65 -4.26 -7.76 -9.17
CA SER A 65 -4.52 -8.40 -7.88
C SER A 65 -3.28 -8.46 -6.99
N MET A 66 -2.08 -8.63 -7.56
CA MET A 66 -0.84 -8.63 -6.79
C MET A 66 -0.50 -7.25 -6.26
N ILE A 67 -0.59 -6.22 -7.11
CA ILE A 67 -0.39 -4.83 -6.71
C ILE A 67 -1.40 -4.45 -5.62
N PHE A 68 -2.68 -4.77 -5.82
CA PHE A 68 -3.73 -4.52 -4.83
C PHE A 68 -3.40 -5.15 -3.48
N ARG A 69 -3.03 -6.43 -3.45
CA ARG A 69 -2.63 -7.11 -2.20
C ARG A 69 -1.42 -6.45 -1.56
N ALA A 70 -0.41 -6.09 -2.34
CA ALA A 70 0.81 -5.46 -1.82
C ALA A 70 0.52 -4.08 -1.19
N LEU A 71 -0.33 -3.27 -1.82
CA LEU A 71 -0.76 -1.98 -1.29
C LEU A 71 -1.44 -2.15 0.08
N PHE A 72 -2.39 -3.08 0.22
CA PHE A 72 -3.05 -3.28 1.50
C PHE A 72 -2.15 -3.86 2.60
N GLU A 73 -1.06 -4.56 2.24
CA GLU A 73 -0.06 -5.03 3.23
C GLU A 73 0.84 -3.91 3.79
N ILE A 74 0.86 -2.73 3.17
CA ILE A 74 1.57 -1.53 3.64
C ILE A 74 0.62 -0.43 4.12
N PHE A 75 -0.69 -0.69 4.12
CA PHE A 75 -1.71 0.33 4.36
C PHE A 75 -1.59 0.94 5.76
N ASN A 76 -1.48 0.12 6.80
CA ASN A 76 -1.37 0.59 8.19
C ASN A 76 -0.10 1.41 8.40
N GLU A 77 1.02 1.01 7.81
CA GLU A 77 2.27 1.77 7.84
C GLU A 77 2.12 3.13 7.16
N VAL A 78 1.47 3.19 5.99
CA VAL A 78 1.22 4.46 5.29
C VAL A 78 0.31 5.38 6.10
N VAL A 79 -0.74 4.83 6.73
CA VAL A 79 -1.65 5.59 7.60
C VAL A 79 -0.89 6.16 8.79
N GLU A 80 -0.08 5.35 9.46
CA GLU A 80 0.74 5.79 10.60
C GLU A 80 1.73 6.89 10.18
N LEU A 81 2.44 6.70 9.06
CA LEU A 81 3.38 7.68 8.54
C LEU A 81 2.69 8.99 8.11
N SER A 82 1.51 8.90 7.50
CA SER A 82 0.74 10.06 7.08
C SER A 82 0.24 10.86 8.29
N PHE A 83 -0.22 10.19 9.34
CA PHE A 83 -0.55 10.84 10.60
C PHE A 83 0.66 11.47 11.27
N LYS A 84 1.81 10.78 11.32
CA LYS A 84 3.05 11.32 11.88
C LYS A 84 3.53 12.58 11.16
N ARG A 85 3.37 12.65 9.84
CA ARG A 85 3.88 13.76 9.02
C ARG A 85 2.90 14.92 8.85
N PHE A 86 1.62 14.61 8.70
CA PHE A 86 0.60 15.57 8.27
C PHE A 86 -0.63 15.62 9.17
N SER A 87 -0.74 14.71 10.15
CA SER A 87 -1.90 14.57 11.05
C SER A 87 -3.25 14.39 10.34
N ASN A 88 -3.25 13.91 9.08
CA ASN A 88 -4.45 13.72 8.29
C ASN A 88 -4.27 12.65 7.21
N LEU A 89 -5.39 12.18 6.62
CA LEU A 89 -5.43 11.21 5.53
C LEU A 89 -6.06 11.79 4.25
N LYS A 90 -5.77 13.06 3.95
CA LYS A 90 -6.19 13.69 2.69
C LYS A 90 -5.39 13.10 1.53
N LEU A 91 -5.98 13.15 0.34
CA LEU A 91 -5.39 12.65 -0.90
C LEU A 91 -3.93 13.10 -1.07
N GLN A 92 -3.66 14.41 -0.97
CA GLN A 92 -2.29 14.94 -1.12
C GLN A 92 -1.31 14.35 -0.10
N SER A 93 -1.69 14.30 1.18
CA SER A 93 -0.83 13.76 2.24
C SER A 93 -0.53 12.27 2.04
N LEU A 94 -1.50 11.50 1.54
CA LEU A 94 -1.29 10.09 1.20
C LEU A 94 -0.41 9.93 -0.05
N THR A 95 -0.61 10.76 -1.09
CA THR A 95 0.24 10.77 -2.29
C THR A 95 1.69 11.08 -1.93
N ASP A 96 1.93 12.09 -1.10
CA ASP A 96 3.29 12.45 -0.66
C ASP A 96 3.91 11.33 0.18
N THR A 97 3.12 10.67 1.04
CA THR A 97 3.57 9.53 1.85
C THR A 97 3.90 8.31 0.99
N LEU A 98 3.10 8.04 -0.04
CA LEU A 98 3.28 6.91 -0.96
C LEU A 98 4.34 7.19 -2.03
N SER A 99 4.65 8.45 -2.32
CA SER A 99 5.58 8.85 -3.40
C SER A 99 6.89 8.04 -3.47
N PRO A 100 7.54 7.62 -2.36
CA PRO A 100 8.73 6.78 -2.42
C PRO A 100 8.56 5.47 -3.21
N ILE A 101 7.40 4.83 -3.13
CA ILE A 101 7.17 3.54 -3.80
C ILE A 101 7.08 3.73 -5.33
N GLY A 102 6.83 4.94 -5.81
CA GLY A 102 6.85 5.28 -7.23
C GLY A 102 8.24 5.14 -7.87
N SER A 103 9.31 5.16 -7.06
CA SER A 103 10.69 4.98 -7.53
C SER A 103 11.09 3.51 -7.77
N LEU A 104 10.25 2.55 -7.33
CA LEU A 104 10.54 1.13 -7.50
C LEU A 104 10.54 0.75 -8.99
N ASN A 105 11.48 -0.11 -9.38
CA ASN A 105 11.50 -0.70 -10.70
C ASN A 105 10.60 -1.95 -10.70
N TYR A 106 9.35 -1.80 -11.16
CA TYR A 106 8.35 -2.86 -11.14
C TYR A 106 8.60 -3.96 -12.19
N ASP A 107 9.51 -3.74 -13.15
CA ASP A 107 9.87 -4.73 -14.17
C ASP A 107 10.69 -5.89 -13.58
N ASN A 108 11.35 -5.68 -12.43
CA ASN A 108 12.25 -6.65 -11.80
C ASN A 108 11.52 -7.74 -10.97
N TYR A 109 10.20 -7.67 -10.87
CA TYR A 109 9.41 -8.62 -10.10
C TYR A 109 9.02 -9.83 -10.96
N LEU A 110 9.88 -10.84 -10.96
CA LEU A 110 9.73 -12.10 -11.69
C LEU A 110 9.75 -13.30 -10.73
N GLY A 111 8.97 -14.35 -11.03
CA GLY A 111 8.97 -15.60 -10.27
C GLY A 111 7.58 -16.04 -9.78
N SER A 112 7.56 -16.86 -8.72
CA SER A 112 6.31 -17.38 -8.15
C SER A 112 5.48 -16.29 -7.47
N SER A 113 4.15 -16.44 -7.50
CA SER A 113 3.23 -15.38 -7.04
C SER A 113 3.43 -14.96 -5.59
N ASN A 114 3.69 -15.90 -4.67
CA ASN A 114 3.91 -15.58 -3.26
C ASN A 114 5.28 -14.96 -2.99
N SER A 115 6.35 -15.50 -3.58
CA SER A 115 7.70 -14.94 -3.38
C SER A 115 7.81 -13.52 -3.92
N VAL A 116 7.15 -13.25 -5.06
CA VAL A 116 7.09 -11.90 -5.63
C VAL A 116 6.29 -10.95 -4.73
N LEU A 117 5.14 -11.38 -4.19
CA LEU A 117 4.35 -10.56 -3.27
C LEU A 117 5.16 -10.17 -2.02
N VAL A 118 5.83 -11.14 -1.39
CA VAL A 118 6.65 -10.89 -0.19
C VAL A 118 7.78 -9.91 -0.51
N LYS A 119 8.47 -10.09 -1.63
CA LYS A 119 9.54 -9.19 -2.07
C LYS A 119 9.03 -7.78 -2.35
N LEU A 120 7.93 -7.65 -3.11
CA LEU A 120 7.32 -6.37 -3.44
C LEU A 120 6.92 -5.59 -2.18
N VAL A 121 6.26 -6.25 -1.24
CA VAL A 121 5.88 -5.64 0.05
C VAL A 121 7.12 -5.21 0.83
N SER A 122 8.16 -6.05 0.89
CA SER A 122 9.41 -5.71 1.56
C SER A 122 10.08 -4.48 0.96
N ASP A 123 10.14 -4.40 -0.38
CA ASP A 123 10.75 -3.27 -1.09
C ASP A 123 9.92 -1.98 -0.90
N MET A 124 8.59 -2.07 -0.96
CA MET A 124 7.70 -0.95 -0.64
C MET A 124 7.94 -0.41 0.78
N LYS A 125 7.96 -1.29 1.79
CA LYS A 125 8.23 -0.89 3.17
C LYS A 125 9.60 -0.24 3.31
N LYS A 126 10.63 -0.81 2.67
CA LYS A 126 11.98 -0.27 2.69
C LYS A 126 12.02 1.16 2.13
N GLU A 127 11.37 1.43 1.00
CA GLU A 127 11.35 2.79 0.42
C GLU A 127 10.54 3.78 1.26
N LEU A 128 9.44 3.32 1.88
CA LEU A 128 8.69 4.14 2.85
C LEU A 128 9.60 4.56 4.01
N TYR A 129 10.27 3.63 4.70
CA TYR A 129 11.07 3.97 5.88
C TYR A 129 12.38 4.69 5.55
N LYS A 130 13.02 4.38 4.42
CA LYS A 130 14.26 5.06 3.98
C LYS A 130 14.07 6.56 3.84
N ASN A 131 12.92 7.01 3.34
CA ASN A 131 12.60 8.44 3.20
C ASN A 131 12.05 9.08 4.47
N ASN A 132 11.62 8.29 5.46
CA ASN A 132 11.17 8.80 6.76
C ASN A 132 12.32 8.93 7.78
N ASN A 133 13.37 8.12 7.69
CA ASN A 133 14.54 8.19 8.56
C ASN A 133 15.43 9.42 8.31
N PHE A 134 15.22 10.19 7.24
CA PHE A 134 15.90 11.49 7.06
C PHE A 134 15.38 12.61 7.97
N ASN A 135 14.27 12.38 8.69
CA ASN A 135 13.72 13.32 9.69
C ASN A 135 13.71 12.75 11.12
N ILE A 136 14.34 11.61 11.35
CA ILE A 136 14.66 11.19 12.71
C ILE A 136 16.10 11.63 12.92
N ASP A 137 16.26 12.87 13.37
CA ASP A 137 17.41 13.19 14.21
C ASP A 137 17.42 12.12 15.29
N ILE A 138 18.40 11.23 15.22
CA ILE A 138 18.71 10.32 16.29
C ILE A 138 19.27 11.24 17.39
N SER A 139 18.37 11.89 18.11
CA SER A 139 18.63 12.24 19.50
C SER A 139 18.78 10.92 20.22
N ASN A 140 20.01 10.42 20.21
CA ASN A 140 20.52 9.48 21.18
C ASN A 140 20.42 10.17 22.54
N ASP A 141 19.24 10.06 23.13
CA ASP A 141 18.97 10.21 24.55
C ASP A 141 17.55 9.67 24.68
N ILE A 142 17.37 8.43 25.17
CA ILE A 142 17.19 8.12 26.59
C ILE A 142 17.21 6.59 26.72
N PHE A 143 18.40 6.03 26.96
CA PHE A 143 18.76 4.93 27.87
C PHE A 143 20.23 4.56 27.64
#